data_AF-A0A158A932-F1
#
_entry.id   AF-A0A158A932-F1
#
_cell.length_a   1.000
_cell.length_b   1.000
_cell.length_c   1.000
_cell.angle_alpha   90.00
_cell.angle_beta   90.00
_cell.angle_gamma   90.00
#
_symmetry.space_group_name_H-M   'P 1'
#
loop_
_entity.id
_entity.type
_entity.pdbx_description
1 polymer ?
#
loop_
_entity_poly.entity_id
_entity_poly.type
_entity_poly.pdbx_seq_one_letter_code
_entity_poly.pdbx_strand_id
1 'polypeptide(L)'
;MPDDPFDGEGKALSIVPINHTDRYAVGIFVDKYWAGDVDEQSGGGSASCCYPGLKRWSRPVTVRWTWGQESDPQTKIILKKRERREVIAHFPAVGPHSDPDMSKDDAYLCVILRDLDTVDLAFSPSAFACADK
;
A
#
# COMPACT_ATOMS: atom_id res chain seq x y z
N MET A 1 -16.59 2.15 -24.30
CA MET A 1 -16.62 2.23 -22.81
C MET A 1 -16.20 3.64 -22.44
N PRO A 2 -16.88 4.30 -21.49
CA PRO A 2 -16.51 5.65 -21.07
C PRO A 2 -15.15 5.61 -20.35
N ASP A 3 -14.38 6.68 -20.50
CA ASP A 3 -13.01 6.92 -20.01
C ASP A 3 -12.62 6.08 -18.78
N ASP A 4 -11.86 5.01 -19.00
CA ASP A 4 -11.19 4.31 -17.91
C ASP A 4 -10.10 5.25 -17.36
N PRO A 5 -10.17 5.70 -16.10
CA PRO A 5 -9.13 6.53 -15.50
C PRO A 5 -7.77 5.82 -15.43
N PHE A 6 -7.75 4.49 -15.62
CA PHE A 6 -6.59 3.62 -15.70
C PHE A 6 -6.07 3.41 -17.13
N ASP A 7 -6.68 4.03 -18.15
CA ASP A 7 -6.17 4.12 -19.53
C ASP A 7 -5.10 5.22 -19.65
N GLY A 8 -4.19 5.24 -18.67
CA GLY A 8 -3.09 6.17 -18.55
C GLY A 8 -1.81 5.61 -19.17
N GLU A 9 -1.09 6.46 -19.90
CA GLU A 9 0.22 6.16 -20.50
C GLU A 9 1.36 6.11 -19.45
N GLY A 10 1.03 6.19 -18.16
CA GLY A 10 2.01 6.20 -17.07
C GLY A 10 2.59 4.80 -16.82
N LYS A 11 3.85 4.75 -16.39
CA LYS A 11 4.51 3.51 -15.97
C LYS A 11 3.74 2.90 -14.79
N ALA A 12 3.40 1.61 -14.90
CA ALA A 12 2.80 0.87 -13.80
C ALA A 12 3.80 0.76 -12.63
N LEU A 13 3.29 0.89 -11.41
CA LEU A 13 4.10 0.82 -10.19
C LEU A 13 3.87 -0.52 -9.49
N SER A 14 4.93 -1.09 -8.94
CA SER A 14 4.80 -2.22 -8.03
C SER A 14 4.30 -1.72 -6.67
N ILE A 15 3.42 -2.46 -6.01
CA ILE A 15 2.80 -2.04 -4.75
C ILE A 15 3.51 -2.72 -3.58
N VAL A 16 3.87 -1.95 -2.57
CA VAL A 16 4.66 -2.40 -1.41
C VAL A 16 3.92 -2.07 -0.13
N PRO A 17 3.36 -3.05 0.59
CA PRO A 17 2.78 -2.81 1.90
C PRO A 17 3.88 -2.63 2.95
N ILE A 18 3.72 -1.61 3.79
CA ILE A 18 4.56 -1.31 4.96
C ILE A 18 3.65 -1.22 6.18
N ASN A 19 4.09 -1.79 7.29
CA ASN A 19 3.30 -1.85 8.49
C ASN A 19 4.14 -1.55 9.73
N HIS A 20 3.87 -0.41 10.34
CA HIS A 20 4.50 0.03 11.59
C HIS A 20 3.64 -0.26 12.81
N THR A 21 2.61 -1.10 12.68
CA THR A 21 1.72 -1.48 13.78
C THR A 21 2.15 -2.79 14.43
N ASP A 22 1.55 -3.09 15.58
CA ASP A 22 1.73 -4.34 16.34
C ASP A 22 0.78 -5.45 15.85
N ARG A 23 0.23 -5.36 14.64
CA ARG A 23 -0.71 -6.35 14.08
C ARG A 23 -0.30 -6.70 12.67
N TYR A 24 -0.39 -7.97 12.28
CA TYR A 24 -0.29 -8.32 10.86
C TYR A 24 -1.57 -7.90 10.11
N ALA A 25 -1.41 -7.46 8.87
CA ALA A 25 -2.48 -7.07 7.96
C ALA A 25 -2.53 -8.01 6.76
N VAL A 26 -3.75 -8.40 6.37
CA VAL A 26 -4.00 -9.26 5.21
C VAL A 26 -5.01 -8.63 4.27
N GLY A 27 -4.92 -9.01 3.00
CA GLY A 27 -5.80 -8.55 1.93
C GLY A 27 -5.74 -7.03 1.80
N ILE A 28 -4.53 -6.46 1.70
CA ILE A 28 -4.35 -5.03 1.47
C ILE A 28 -4.62 -4.75 -0.01
N PHE A 29 -5.51 -3.81 -0.29
CA PHE A 29 -5.80 -3.36 -1.65
C PHE A 29 -5.77 -1.84 -1.73
N VAL A 30 -5.26 -1.33 -2.85
CA VAL A 30 -5.48 0.03 -3.33
C VAL A 30 -6.49 -0.06 -4.48
N ASP A 31 -7.70 0.43 -4.26
CA ASP A 31 -8.90 0.16 -5.03
C ASP A 31 -9.12 -1.35 -5.24
N LYS A 32 -8.95 -1.82 -6.47
CA LYS A 32 -9.05 -3.24 -6.86
C LYS A 32 -7.69 -3.95 -6.92
N TYR A 33 -6.59 -3.23 -6.76
CA TYR A 33 -5.24 -3.74 -6.96
C TYR A 33 -4.66 -4.25 -5.64
N TRP A 34 -4.26 -5.51 -5.63
CA TRP A 34 -3.74 -6.17 -4.42
C TRP A 34 -2.30 -5.75 -4.14
N ALA A 35 -2.05 -5.27 -2.93
CA ALA A 35 -0.73 -4.87 -2.46
C ALA A 35 0.03 -6.04 -1.84
N GLY A 36 -0.68 -6.97 -1.21
CA GLY A 36 -0.08 -8.07 -0.46
C GLY A 36 -0.68 -8.21 0.94
N ASP A 37 0.01 -9.04 1.72
CA ASP A 37 -0.13 -9.15 3.16
C ASP A 37 1.19 -8.69 3.79
N VAL A 38 1.16 -8.24 5.03
CA VAL A 38 2.36 -7.75 5.73
C VAL A 38 2.27 -8.07 7.22
N ASP A 39 3.38 -8.58 7.76
CA ASP A 39 3.51 -8.87 9.18
C ASP A 39 3.55 -7.58 10.01
N GLU A 40 3.46 -7.71 11.33
CA GLU A 40 3.68 -6.61 12.27
C GLU A 40 5.11 -6.04 12.13
N GLN A 41 5.27 -4.73 12.31
CA GLN A 41 6.57 -4.04 12.28
C GLN A 41 7.47 -4.42 11.09
N SER A 42 6.89 -4.58 9.89
CA SER A 42 7.55 -5.16 8.72
C SER A 42 7.15 -4.46 7.42
N GLY A 43 7.87 -4.75 6.33
CA GLY A 43 7.61 -4.21 4.99
C GLY A 43 8.88 -3.94 4.19
N GLY A 44 8.70 -3.58 2.91
CA GLY A 44 9.79 -3.08 2.05
C GLY A 44 10.63 -4.16 1.38
N GLY A 45 10.50 -5.44 1.77
CA GLY A 45 11.24 -6.56 1.18
C GLY A 45 10.55 -7.26 0.01
N SER A 46 9.25 -7.03 -0.20
CA SER A 46 8.45 -7.67 -1.26
C SER A 46 7.52 -6.65 -1.93
N ALA A 47 7.13 -6.95 -3.17
CA ALA A 47 6.22 -6.09 -3.92
C ALA A 47 5.27 -6.94 -4.78
N SER A 48 4.03 -6.47 -4.91
CA SER A 48 3.02 -7.08 -5.78
C SER A 48 2.86 -6.25 -7.05
N CYS A 49 2.63 -6.92 -8.18
CA CYS A 49 2.33 -6.24 -9.44
C CYS A 49 0.81 -6.20 -9.71
N CYS A 50 0.23 -5.08 -10.12
CA CYS A 50 0.78 -3.71 -10.18
C CYS A 50 -0.37 -2.70 -9.99
N TYR A 51 -0.05 -1.49 -9.53
CA TYR A 51 -0.95 -0.35 -9.63
C TYR A 51 -0.74 0.33 -11.00
N PRO A 52 -1.80 0.60 -11.77
CA PRO A 52 -1.68 1.22 -13.09
C PRO A 52 -1.13 2.63 -12.99
N GLY A 53 -0.38 3.06 -14.00
CA GLY A 53 0.01 4.46 -14.11
C GLY A 53 -1.22 5.34 -14.42
N LEU A 54 -1.37 6.43 -13.67
CA LEU A 54 -2.50 7.34 -13.83
C LEU A 54 -2.11 8.59 -14.63
N LYS A 55 -3.04 9.12 -15.43
CA LYS A 55 -2.90 10.46 -16.04
C LYS A 55 -2.93 11.58 -15.01
N ARG A 56 -3.63 11.38 -13.88
CA ARG A 56 -3.77 12.34 -12.79
C ARG A 56 -3.74 11.64 -11.44
N TRP A 57 -2.60 11.72 -10.76
CA TRP A 57 -2.40 11.20 -9.41
C TRP A 57 -3.16 11.98 -8.32
N SER A 58 -3.74 13.14 -8.63
CA SER A 58 -4.49 13.95 -7.67
C SER A 58 -5.82 13.34 -7.20
N ARG A 59 -6.28 12.25 -7.83
CA ARG A 59 -7.54 11.60 -7.45
C ARG A 59 -7.32 10.72 -6.21
N PRO A 60 -8.20 10.80 -5.20
CA PRO A 60 -8.15 9.88 -4.08
C PRO A 60 -8.47 8.45 -4.51
N VAL A 61 -8.05 7.51 -3.69
CA VAL A 61 -8.26 6.07 -3.86
C VAL A 61 -8.80 5.46 -2.58
N THR A 62 -9.48 4.33 -2.70
CA THR A 62 -9.92 3.58 -1.54
C THR A 62 -8.86 2.56 -1.17
N VAL A 63 -8.35 2.61 0.05
CA VAL A 63 -7.44 1.60 0.57
C VAL A 63 -8.17 0.75 1.60
N ARG A 64 -8.09 -0.57 1.45
CA ARG A 64 -8.75 -1.52 2.36
C ARG A 64 -7.80 -2.60 2.80
N TRP A 65 -7.97 -3.07 4.03
CA TRP A 65 -7.21 -4.18 4.60
C TRP A 65 -8.01 -4.85 5.71
N THR A 66 -7.50 -5.99 6.18
CA THR A 66 -8.06 -6.69 7.34
C THR A 66 -6.95 -6.94 8.35
N TRP A 67 -7.12 -6.44 9.57
CA TRP A 67 -6.25 -6.80 10.68
C TRP A 67 -6.46 -8.25 11.10
N GLY A 68 -5.35 -8.94 11.35
CA GLY A 68 -5.32 -10.32 11.81
C GLY A 68 -6.03 -10.58 13.13
N GLN A 69 -6.55 -11.79 13.33
CA GLN A 69 -6.97 -12.23 14.66
C GLN A 69 -5.77 -12.85 15.37
N GLU A 70 -5.58 -12.47 16.62
CA GLU A 70 -4.62 -13.10 17.53
C GLU A 70 -5.36 -13.63 18.75
N SER A 71 -5.01 -14.85 19.14
CA SER A 71 -5.58 -15.52 20.29
C SER A 71 -4.45 -16.04 21.16
N ASP A 72 -4.67 -16.02 22.48
CA ASP A 72 -3.76 -16.66 23.41
C ASP A 72 -3.62 -18.15 23.04
N PRO A 73 -2.41 -18.66 22.84
CA PRO A 73 -2.21 -20.00 22.30
C PRO A 73 -2.69 -21.10 23.25
N GLN A 74 -2.75 -20.85 24.56
CA GLN A 74 -3.15 -21.82 25.58
C GLN A 74 -4.66 -21.79 25.83
N THR A 75 -5.20 -20.62 26.13
CA THR A 75 -6.59 -20.41 26.56
C THR A 75 -7.55 -20.19 25.39
N LYS A 76 -7.02 -19.91 24.18
CA LYS A 76 -7.79 -19.58 22.97
C LYS A 76 -8.62 -18.31 23.08
N ILE A 77 -8.43 -17.51 24.14
CA ILE A 77 -9.08 -16.21 24.28
C ILE A 77 -8.56 -15.29 23.17
N ILE A 78 -9.47 -14.58 22.49
CA ILE A 78 -9.12 -13.61 21.45
C ILE A 78 -8.51 -12.38 22.13
N LEU A 79 -7.26 -12.08 21.83
CA LEU A 79 -6.52 -10.92 22.32
C LEU A 79 -6.67 -9.73 21.37
N LYS A 80 -6.59 -9.99 20.06
CA LYS A 80 -6.84 -8.99 19.00
C LYS A 80 -7.85 -9.56 18.02
N LYS A 81 -8.96 -8.85 17.82
CA LYS A 81 -10.08 -9.33 17.00
C LYS A 81 -9.85 -9.01 15.52
N ARG A 82 -10.18 -9.93 14.61
CA ARG A 82 -10.19 -9.62 13.18
C ARG A 82 -11.07 -8.41 12.87
N GLU A 83 -10.52 -7.44 12.16
CA GLU A 83 -11.21 -6.18 11.84
C GLU A 83 -10.92 -5.77 10.40
N ARG A 84 -11.98 -5.45 9.65
CA ARG A 84 -11.85 -4.85 8.33
C ARG A 84 -11.74 -3.34 8.47
N ARG A 85 -10.86 -2.74 7.67
CA ARG A 85 -10.68 -1.31 7.54
C ARG A 85 -10.77 -0.91 6.07
N GLU A 86 -11.33 0.26 5.83
CA GLU A 86 -11.44 0.88 4.53
C GLU A 86 -11.41 2.38 4.74
N VAL A 87 -10.52 3.07 4.02
CA VAL A 87 -10.34 4.51 4.11
C VAL A 87 -10.10 5.10 2.73
N ILE A 88 -10.38 6.39 2.61
CA ILE A 88 -9.99 7.17 1.44
C ILE A 88 -8.59 7.72 1.69
N ALA A 89 -7.65 7.38 0.81
CA ALA A 89 -6.28 7.87 0.85
C ALA A 89 -5.98 8.73 -0.38
N HIS A 90 -4.97 9.58 -0.26
CA HIS A 90 -4.53 10.45 -1.34
C HIS A 90 -3.09 10.12 -1.72
N PHE A 91 -2.81 10.06 -3.01
CA PHE A 91 -1.43 10.03 -3.47
C PHE A 91 -0.73 11.37 -3.20
N PRO A 92 0.62 11.37 -3.12
CA PRO A 92 1.39 12.60 -3.21
C PRO A 92 1.01 13.42 -4.44
N ALA A 93 0.76 14.72 -4.26
CA ALA A 93 0.19 15.60 -5.30
C ALA A 93 1.03 15.68 -6.58
N VAL A 94 2.35 15.50 -6.47
CA VAL A 94 3.31 15.58 -7.58
C VAL A 94 3.37 14.32 -8.44
N GLY A 95 2.74 13.21 -8.00
CA GLY A 95 2.88 11.91 -8.67
C GLY A 95 4.27 11.28 -8.45
N PRO A 96 4.56 10.14 -9.11
CA PRO A 96 5.87 9.50 -9.05
C PRO A 96 6.92 10.39 -9.70
N HIS A 97 8.07 10.52 -9.04
CA HIS A 97 9.23 11.25 -9.56
C HIS A 97 9.79 10.57 -10.82
N SER A 98 10.24 11.38 -11.77
CA SER A 98 10.96 10.95 -12.96
C SER A 98 12.29 11.68 -13.05
N ASP A 99 13.37 10.95 -13.26
CA ASP A 99 14.75 11.42 -13.27
C ASP A 99 15.45 11.02 -14.58
N PRO A 100 16.40 11.82 -15.10
CA PRO A 100 17.24 11.38 -16.22
C PRO A 100 17.99 10.06 -15.93
N ASP A 101 18.33 9.82 -14.66
CA ASP A 101 18.84 8.54 -14.19
C ASP A 101 17.68 7.62 -13.79
N MET A 102 17.32 6.69 -14.69
CA MET A 102 16.18 5.77 -14.50
C MET A 102 16.25 4.92 -13.21
N SER A 103 17.42 4.80 -12.57
CA SER A 103 17.54 4.12 -11.28
C SER A 103 16.93 4.91 -10.11
N LYS A 104 16.64 6.20 -10.32
CA LYS A 104 16.01 7.12 -9.37
C LYS A 104 14.55 7.39 -9.69
N ASP A 105 14.04 6.85 -10.79
CA ASP A 105 12.61 6.90 -11.11
C ASP A 105 11.82 6.17 -10.04
N ASP A 106 10.73 6.78 -9.58
CA ASP A 106 9.80 6.08 -8.73
C ASP A 106 9.17 4.91 -9.51
N ALA A 107 9.32 3.70 -8.97
CA ALA A 107 8.81 2.46 -9.55
C ALA A 107 7.88 1.70 -8.59
N TYR A 108 7.73 2.22 -7.37
CA TYR A 108 7.00 1.58 -6.29
C TYR A 108 5.99 2.53 -5.66
N LEU A 109 4.77 2.03 -5.42
CA LEU A 109 3.75 2.64 -4.60
C LEU A 109 3.81 2.00 -3.21
N CYS A 110 4.22 2.76 -2.21
CA CYS A 110 4.25 2.35 -0.82
C CYS A 110 2.85 2.53 -0.21
N VAL A 111 2.32 1.51 0.45
CA VAL A 111 1.06 1.54 1.21
C VAL A 111 1.41 1.37 2.68
N ILE A 112 1.36 2.45 3.45
CA ILE A 112 2.01 2.55 4.76
C ILE A 112 0.96 2.59 5.86
N LEU A 113 0.82 1.50 6.61
CA LEU A 113 -0.04 1.41 7.79
C LEU A 113 0.75 1.94 9.01
N ARG A 114 0.54 3.21 9.36
CA ARG A 114 1.22 3.85 10.51
C ARG A 114 0.53 3.57 11.84
N ASP A 115 -0.79 3.45 11.80
CA ASP A 115 -1.63 3.11 12.93
C ASP A 115 -2.76 2.17 12.49
N LEU A 116 -3.68 1.87 13.41
CA LEU A 116 -4.75 0.89 13.18
C LEU A 116 -5.86 1.37 12.23
N ASP A 117 -5.94 2.67 11.96
CA ASP A 117 -7.09 3.31 11.31
C ASP A 117 -6.69 4.17 10.10
N THR A 118 -5.40 4.47 9.92
CA THR A 118 -4.89 5.30 8.83
C THR A 118 -3.95 4.57 7.88
N VAL A 119 -3.81 5.12 6.68
CA VAL A 119 -2.84 4.66 5.69
C VAL A 119 -2.30 5.84 4.91
N ASP A 120 -0.98 5.88 4.74
CA ASP A 120 -0.30 6.83 3.88
C ASP A 120 0.11 6.17 2.56
N LEU A 121 0.11 6.96 1.49
CA LEU A 121 0.63 6.55 0.20
C LEU A 121 1.89 7.36 -0.13
N ALA A 122 2.93 6.68 -0.59
CA ALA A 122 4.16 7.32 -1.03
C ALA A 122 4.70 6.66 -2.30
N PHE A 123 5.55 7.40 -3.01
CA PHE A 123 6.32 6.86 -4.13
C PHE A 123 7.77 6.64 -3.73
N SER A 124 8.38 5.61 -4.31
CA SER A 124 9.75 5.24 -4.03
C SER A 124 10.46 4.65 -5.27
N PRO A 125 11.78 4.88 -5.43
CA PRO A 125 12.58 4.25 -6.47
C PRO A 125 12.91 2.78 -6.18
N SER A 126 12.78 2.34 -4.93
CA SER A 126 12.98 0.93 -4.54
C SER A 126 11.96 0.46 -3.50
N ALA A 127 11.70 -0.85 -3.45
CA ALA A 127 10.83 -1.44 -2.43
C ALA A 127 11.37 -1.21 -1.02
N PHE A 128 12.69 -1.38 -0.81
CA PHE A 128 13.30 -1.19 0.52
C PHE A 128 13.13 0.23 1.03
N ALA A 129 13.30 1.23 0.15
CA ALA A 129 13.12 2.62 0.54
C ALA A 129 11.67 2.99 0.91
N CYS A 130 10.67 2.12 0.67
CA CYS A 130 9.33 2.30 1.24
C CYS A 130 9.32 2.14 2.76
N ALA A 131 10.21 1.34 3.34
CA ALA A 131 10.26 1.14 4.79
C ALA A 131 10.70 2.39 5.56
N ASP A 132 11.40 3.31 4.88
CA ASP A 132 11.89 4.58 5.44
C ASP A 132 10.93 5.76 5.19
N LYS A 133 9.73 5.52 4.62
CA LYS A 133 8.78 6.58 4.26
C LYS A 133 7.89 7.05 5.40
#